data_AF-A0A0N4W1A6-F1
#
_entry.id   AF-A0A0N4W1A6-F1
#
_cell.length_a   1.000
_cell.length_b   1.000
_cell.length_c   1.000
_cell.angle_alpha   90.00
_cell.angle_beta   90.00
_cell.angle_gamma   90.00
#
_symmetry.space_group_name_H-M   'P 1'
#
loop_
_entity.id
_entity.type
_entity.pdbx_description
1 polymer ?
#
loop_
_entity_poly.entity_id
_entity_poly.type
_entity_poly.pdbx_seq_one_letter_code
_entity_poly.pdbx_strand_id
1 'polypeptide(L)'
;MCLYPNKDSNIIEGDFRELPTNSSFECDIIETECNREGYNETEHYLHMQIYENETSESQMNSLPNVYMIVIDSTSTFMVKRSLPKTLRFLKNHLGAVQMDFLNKVGDNSKSVEKVDRVGRPPEEPDWNNTEVCNEWLDEYPYILEEYKKKGYKVCIFKHVQLFCIS
;
A
#
# COMPACT_ATOMS: atom_id res chain seq x y z
N MET A 1 -5.94 8.24 18.97
CA MET A 1 -5.28 9.48 18.53
C MET A 1 -5.22 9.55 17.01
N CYS A 2 -4.94 10.71 16.43
CA CYS A 2 -4.67 10.85 15.00
C CYS A 2 -3.19 10.67 14.69
N LEU A 3 -2.86 9.99 13.59
CA LEU A 3 -1.51 9.83 13.09
C LEU A 3 -1.32 10.60 11.78
N TYR A 4 -0.31 11.47 11.73
CA TYR A 4 0.01 12.26 10.54
C TYR A 4 1.38 11.86 9.98
N PRO A 5 1.51 11.68 8.65
CA PRO A 5 2.80 11.34 8.06
C PRO A 5 3.79 12.50 8.19
N ASN A 6 5.04 12.20 8.56
CA ASN A 6 6.14 13.15 8.59
C ASN A 6 7.33 12.59 7.80
N LYS A 7 7.44 13.03 6.53
CA LYS A 7 8.35 12.43 5.54
C LYS A 7 8.03 10.94 5.36
N ASP A 8 9.03 10.10 5.06
CA ASP A 8 8.80 8.71 4.64
C ASP A 8 8.86 7.70 5.79
N SER A 9 9.49 8.05 6.91
CA SER A 9 9.76 7.11 8.02
C SER A 9 9.30 7.59 9.38
N ASN A 10 8.81 8.83 9.51
CA ASN A 10 8.34 9.36 10.79
C ASN A 10 6.85 9.63 10.77
N ILE A 11 6.24 9.56 11.95
CA ILE A 11 4.84 9.84 12.18
C ILE A 11 4.76 10.93 13.25
N ILE A 12 3.84 11.87 13.08
CA ILE A 12 3.46 12.83 14.11
C ILE A 12 2.20 12.30 14.77
N GLU A 13 2.30 12.06 16.06
CA GLU A 13 1.22 11.61 16.92
C GLU A 13 0.43 12.81 17.44
N GLY A 14 -0.90 12.76 17.32
CA GLY A 14 -1.81 13.71 17.94
C GLY A 14 -2.19 13.31 19.37
N ASP A 15 -3.02 14.13 20.01
CA ASP A 15 -3.45 13.86 21.39
C ASP A 15 -4.36 12.62 21.49
N PHE A 16 -4.19 11.86 22.56
CA PHE A 16 -5.12 10.80 22.94
C PHE A 16 -6.47 11.39 23.37
N ARG A 17 -7.54 10.70 22.97
CA ARG A 17 -8.91 11.02 23.37
C ARG A 17 -9.56 9.76 23.92
N GLU A 18 -10.18 9.87 25.08
CA GLU A 18 -10.96 8.78 25.64
C GLU A 18 -12.27 8.58 24.86
N LEU A 19 -12.65 7.32 24.67
CA LEU A 19 -13.91 6.94 24.05
C LEU A 19 -14.92 6.54 25.15
N PRO A 20 -16.22 6.87 24.98
CA PRO A 20 -16.82 7.53 23.84
C PRO A 20 -16.63 9.06 23.86
N THR A 21 -16.40 9.65 22.69
CA THR A 21 -16.29 11.11 22.50
C THR A 21 -17.39 11.60 21.55
N ASN A 22 -17.87 12.82 21.77
CA ASN A 22 -18.83 13.48 20.87
C ASN A 22 -18.19 14.15 19.65
N SER A 23 -16.86 14.19 19.59
CA SER A 23 -16.10 14.83 18.51
C SER A 23 -15.63 13.79 17.48
N SER A 24 -15.77 14.08 16.18
CA SER A 24 -15.17 13.25 15.13
C SER A 24 -13.66 13.45 15.09
N PHE A 25 -12.94 12.41 14.63
CA PHE A 25 -11.53 12.54 14.32
C PHE A 25 -11.39 13.14 12.91
N GLU A 26 -10.68 14.27 12.83
CA GLU A 26 -10.45 15.03 11.60
C GLU A 26 -9.15 14.61 10.92
N CYS A 27 -8.97 13.30 10.72
CA CYS A 27 -7.74 12.72 10.21
C CYS A 27 -8.01 11.36 9.53
N ASP A 28 -7.10 10.93 8.65
CA ASP A 28 -7.26 9.71 7.87
C ASP A 28 -6.87 8.43 8.65
N ILE A 29 -5.89 8.53 9.54
CA ILE A 29 -5.37 7.39 10.30
C ILE A 29 -5.59 7.64 11.79
N ILE A 30 -6.31 6.73 12.41
CA ILE A 30 -6.63 6.76 13.83
C ILE A 30 -6.00 5.53 14.49
N GLU A 31 -5.18 5.75 15.50
CA GLU A 31 -4.73 4.68 16.38
C GLU A 31 -5.62 4.63 17.63
N THR A 32 -6.08 3.44 18.00
CA THR A 32 -6.82 3.20 19.23
C THR A 32 -6.07 2.21 20.10
N GLU A 33 -5.99 2.54 21.38
CA GLU A 33 -5.38 1.73 22.40
C GLU A 33 -6.49 1.11 23.28
N CYS A 34 -6.41 -0.19 23.54
CA CYS A 34 -7.30 -0.89 24.45
C CYS A 34 -6.48 -1.54 25.57
N ASN A 35 -6.70 -1.06 26.80
CA ASN A 35 -6.18 -1.66 28.01
C ASN A 35 -7.31 -2.42 28.71
N ARG A 36 -7.23 -3.76 28.75
CA ARG A 36 -8.23 -4.60 29.44
C ARG A 36 -7.80 -4.84 30.88
N GLU A 37 -8.70 -4.55 31.83
CA GLU A 37 -8.46 -4.89 33.24
C GLU A 37 -8.13 -6.39 33.40
N GLY A 38 -6.98 -6.68 34.01
CA GLY A 38 -6.50 -8.04 34.25
C GLY A 38 -5.54 -8.60 33.20
N TYR A 39 -5.26 -7.85 32.12
CA TYR A 39 -4.21 -8.16 31.16
C TYR A 39 -3.12 -7.09 31.19
N ASN A 40 -1.84 -7.50 31.23
CA ASN A 40 -0.68 -6.59 31.22
C ASN A 40 -0.28 -6.14 29.80
N GLU A 41 -1.07 -6.52 28.80
CA GLU A 41 -0.79 -6.21 27.40
C GLU A 41 -1.78 -5.18 26.90
N THR A 42 -1.25 -4.10 26.37
CA THR A 42 -2.01 -3.07 25.68
C THR A 42 -2.21 -3.49 24.22
N GLU A 43 -3.47 -3.58 23.78
CA GLU A 43 -3.79 -3.85 22.39
C GLU A 43 -3.86 -2.54 21.60
N HIS A 44 -3.14 -2.47 20.48
CA HIS A 44 -3.16 -1.32 19.57
C HIS A 44 -3.86 -1.69 18.26
N TYR A 45 -4.73 -0.82 17.78
CA TYR A 45 -5.43 -0.99 16.51
C TYR A 45 -5.32 0.27 15.66
N LEU A 46 -5.10 0.08 14.36
CA LEU A 46 -5.09 1.14 13.37
C LEU A 46 -6.39 1.10 12.56
N HIS A 47 -7.09 2.23 12.57
CA HIS A 47 -8.29 2.46 11.80
C HIS A 47 -8.02 3.49 10.71
N MET A 48 -8.51 3.21 9.51
CA MET A 48 -8.38 4.09 8.36
C MET A 48 -9.76 4.63 7.99
N GLN A 49 -9.82 5.93 7.75
CA GLN A 49 -10.97 6.62 7.17
C GLN A 49 -10.46 7.66 6.17
N ILE A 50 -11.36 8.21 5.36
CA ILE A 50 -11.05 9.35 4.50
C ILE A 50 -11.74 10.56 5.14
N TYR A 51 -10.94 11.48 5.69
CA TYR A 51 -11.46 12.74 6.20
C TYR A 51 -11.30 13.82 5.13
N GLU A 52 -12.41 14.17 4.48
CA GLU A 52 -12.43 15.21 3.47
C GLU A 52 -12.36 16.59 4.15
N ASN A 53 -11.25 17.29 3.96
CA ASN A 53 -11.16 18.70 4.34
C ASN A 53 -11.94 19.56 3.33
N GLU A 54 -12.73 20.53 3.82
CA GLU A 54 -13.47 21.50 3.00
C GLU A 54 -12.58 22.52 2.25
N THR A 55 -11.30 22.20 2.03
CA THR A 55 -10.39 23.08 1.31
C THR A 55 -10.96 23.33 -0.09
N SER A 56 -11.37 24.59 -0.30
CA SER A 56 -12.03 25.12 -1.49
C SER A 56 -11.60 24.45 -2.78
N GLU A 57 -12.58 24.11 -3.63
CA GLU A 57 -12.48 23.63 -5.02
C GLU A 57 -11.68 24.55 -5.98
N SER A 58 -10.83 25.44 -5.46
CA SER A 58 -9.93 26.26 -6.25
C SER A 58 -8.78 25.38 -6.76
N GLN A 59 -8.94 24.95 -8.00
CA GLN A 59 -8.03 24.10 -8.78
C GLN A 59 -8.11 22.60 -8.45
N MET A 60 -9.27 22.00 -8.72
CA MET A 60 -9.28 20.58 -9.13
C MET A 60 -8.44 20.46 -10.41
N ASN A 61 -7.13 20.27 -10.24
CA ASN A 61 -6.31 19.69 -11.29
C ASN A 61 -7.02 18.41 -11.71
N SER A 62 -7.35 18.27 -13.00
CA SER A 62 -8.09 17.15 -13.58
C SER A 62 -7.26 15.84 -13.62
N LEU A 63 -6.40 15.64 -12.63
CA LEU A 63 -5.51 14.50 -12.53
C LEU A 63 -6.33 13.28 -12.08
N PRO A 64 -6.17 12.13 -12.76
CA PRO A 64 -6.88 10.92 -12.37
C PRO A 64 -6.36 10.40 -11.03
N ASN A 65 -7.28 9.96 -10.16
CA ASN A 65 -6.91 9.23 -8.96
C ASN A 65 -6.50 7.80 -9.34
N VAL A 66 -5.30 7.37 -8.93
CA VAL A 66 -4.77 6.04 -9.22
C VAL A 66 -4.59 5.27 -7.92
N TYR A 67 -5.22 4.09 -7.83
CA TYR A 67 -5.06 3.17 -6.71
C TYR A 67 -4.23 1.97 -7.16
N MET A 68 -3.12 1.70 -6.47
CA MET A 68 -2.28 0.53 -6.71
C MET A 68 -2.40 -0.43 -5.52
N ILE A 69 -2.92 -1.62 -5.77
CA ILE A 69 -3.03 -2.68 -4.76
C ILE A 69 -2.04 -3.77 -5.13
N VAL A 70 -1.02 -3.96 -4.29
CA VAL A 70 -0.03 -5.03 -4.43
C VAL A 70 -0.36 -6.13 -3.43
N ILE A 71 -0.59 -7.34 -3.93
CA ILE A 71 -0.86 -8.52 -3.11
C ILE A 71 0.37 -9.43 -3.16
N ASP A 72 1.13 -9.46 -2.07
CA ASP A 72 2.33 -10.29 -1.99
C ASP A 72 1.97 -11.79 -1.82
N SER A 73 2.89 -12.67 -2.24
CA SER A 73 2.84 -14.12 -2.06
C SER A 73 1.63 -14.85 -2.67
N THR A 74 0.95 -14.24 -3.65
CA THR A 74 -0.15 -14.88 -4.37
C THR A 74 0.21 -15.21 -5.81
N SER A 75 -0.19 -16.40 -6.26
CA SER A 75 -0.15 -16.77 -7.68
C SER A 75 -1.51 -16.53 -8.33
N THR A 76 -1.51 -16.35 -9.66
CA THR A 76 -2.75 -16.24 -10.45
C THR A 76 -3.72 -17.41 -10.19
N PHE A 77 -3.19 -18.62 -9.97
CA PHE A 77 -4.03 -19.78 -9.64
C PHE A 77 -4.67 -19.68 -8.26
N MET A 78 -3.94 -19.18 -7.25
CA MET A 78 -4.47 -18.96 -5.91
C MET A 78 -5.57 -17.90 -5.92
N VAL A 79 -5.36 -16.78 -6.60
CA VAL A 79 -6.37 -15.71 -6.72
C VAL A 79 -7.64 -16.23 -7.42
N LYS A 80 -7.49 -17.01 -8.51
CA LYS A 80 -8.63 -17.61 -9.23
C LYS A 80 -9.45 -18.57 -8.37
N ARG A 81 -8.82 -19.33 -7.48
CA ARG A 81 -9.49 -20.31 -6.61
C ARG A 81 -10.04 -19.71 -5.32
N SER A 82 -9.25 -18.87 -4.66
CA SER A 82 -9.56 -18.35 -3.32
C SER A 82 -10.35 -17.05 -3.36
N LEU A 83 -10.24 -16.25 -4.43
CA LEU A 83 -10.92 -14.95 -4.57
C LEU A 83 -11.83 -14.86 -5.82
N PRO A 84 -12.66 -15.88 -6.11
CA PRO A 84 -13.47 -15.90 -7.34
C PRO A 84 -14.55 -14.82 -7.34
N LYS A 85 -15.11 -14.47 -6.16
CA LYS A 85 -16.11 -13.40 -6.02
C LYS A 85 -15.49 -12.04 -6.30
N THR A 86 -14.30 -11.77 -5.75
CA THR A 86 -13.55 -10.54 -5.98
C THR A 86 -13.21 -10.38 -7.46
N LEU A 87 -12.68 -11.41 -8.12
CA LEU A 87 -12.39 -11.37 -9.55
C LEU A 87 -13.63 -11.08 -10.40
N ARG A 88 -14.78 -11.69 -10.08
CA ARG A 88 -16.05 -11.40 -10.77
C ARG A 88 -16.48 -9.95 -10.57
N PHE A 89 -16.35 -9.44 -9.34
CA PHE A 89 -16.68 -8.05 -9.05
C PHE A 89 -15.83 -7.07 -9.85
N LEU A 90 -14.50 -7.25 -9.82
CA LEU A 90 -13.56 -6.43 -10.57
C LEU A 90 -13.89 -6.43 -12.07
N LYS A 91 -14.13 -7.61 -12.67
CA LYS A 91 -14.41 -7.71 -14.11
C LYS A 91 -15.77 -7.14 -14.51
N ASN A 92 -16.82 -7.53 -13.78
CA ASN A 92 -18.19 -7.28 -14.21
C ASN A 92 -18.70 -5.90 -13.79
N HIS A 93 -18.21 -5.36 -12.67
CA HIS A 93 -18.70 -4.09 -12.11
C HIS A 93 -17.69 -2.95 -12.25
N LEU A 94 -16.38 -3.25 -12.25
CA LEU A 94 -15.34 -2.22 -12.40
C LEU A 94 -14.67 -2.23 -13.79
N GLY A 95 -15.11 -3.11 -14.70
CA GLY A 95 -14.54 -3.22 -16.04
C GLY A 95 -13.06 -3.62 -16.05
N ALA A 96 -12.59 -4.31 -15.00
CA ALA A 96 -11.18 -4.64 -14.86
C ALA A 96 -10.71 -5.62 -15.94
N VAL A 97 -9.58 -5.30 -16.57
CA VAL A 97 -8.93 -6.18 -17.54
C VAL A 97 -7.97 -7.09 -16.80
N GLN A 98 -8.21 -8.40 -16.86
CA GLN A 98 -7.25 -9.38 -16.34
C GLN A 98 -6.21 -9.68 -17.41
N MET A 99 -4.96 -9.37 -17.11
CA MET A 99 -3.81 -9.75 -17.93
C MET A 99 -3.35 -11.15 -17.52
N ASP A 100 -3.77 -12.18 -18.26
CA ASP A 100 -3.24 -13.53 -18.09
C ASP A 100 -1.78 -13.58 -18.59
N PHE A 101 -0.94 -14.40 -17.94
CA PHE A 101 0.48 -14.64 -18.29
C PHE A 101 1.47 -13.50 -18.00
N LEU A 102 1.11 -12.52 -17.17
CA LEU A 102 2.11 -11.68 -16.52
C LEU A 102 2.84 -12.49 -15.45
N ASN A 103 4.09 -12.81 -15.73
CA ASN A 103 4.97 -13.47 -14.77
C ASN A 103 5.78 -12.43 -14.01
N LYS A 104 5.97 -12.68 -12.71
CA LYS A 104 6.98 -11.98 -11.92
C LYS A 104 8.36 -12.30 -12.51
N VAL A 105 9.18 -11.28 -12.66
CA VAL A 105 10.57 -11.42 -13.08
C VAL A 105 11.39 -11.73 -11.83
N GLY A 106 11.74 -13.01 -11.64
CA GLY A 106 12.49 -13.52 -10.49
C GLY A 106 11.62 -13.92 -9.28
N ASP A 107 12.11 -14.87 -8.47
CA ASP A 107 11.37 -15.40 -7.31
C ASP A 107 11.31 -14.41 -6.13
N ASN A 108 12.29 -13.50 -6.02
CA ASN A 108 12.41 -12.55 -4.92
C ASN A 108 11.91 -11.13 -5.28
N SER A 109 11.60 -10.31 -4.28
CA SER A 109 11.20 -8.90 -4.46
C SER A 109 12.32 -8.02 -5.05
N LYS A 110 13.55 -8.56 -5.13
CA LYS A 110 14.70 -8.04 -5.87
C LYS A 110 15.20 -9.16 -6.78
N SER A 111 15.32 -8.92 -8.08
CA SER A 111 15.77 -9.96 -9.03
C SER A 111 17.29 -10.00 -9.05
N VAL A 112 17.88 -11.00 -8.38
CA VAL A 112 19.33 -11.26 -8.40
C VAL A 112 19.67 -12.39 -9.39
N GLU A 113 18.65 -12.95 -10.03
CA GLU A 113 18.75 -14.09 -10.92
C GLU A 113 18.56 -13.66 -12.38
N LYS A 114 19.26 -14.35 -13.28
CA LYS A 114 19.12 -14.17 -14.73
C LYS A 114 17.70 -14.52 -15.15
N VAL A 115 17.11 -13.61 -15.90
CA VAL A 115 15.73 -13.77 -16.36
C VAL A 115 15.77 -14.46 -17.70
N ASP A 116 15.29 -15.70 -17.75
CA ASP A 116 15.09 -16.40 -19.02
C ASP A 116 13.71 -16.06 -19.58
N ARG A 117 13.70 -15.41 -20.74
CA ARG A 117 12.47 -15.06 -21.46
C ARG A 117 12.37 -15.98 -22.67
N VAL A 118 11.22 -16.64 -22.81
CA VAL A 118 10.95 -17.54 -23.94
C VAL A 118 11.25 -16.83 -25.28
N GLY A 119 12.25 -17.32 -26.00
CA GLY A 119 12.63 -16.81 -27.32
C GLY A 119 13.53 -15.56 -27.33
N ARG A 120 14.14 -15.17 -26.19
CA ARG A 120 15.14 -14.09 -26.12
C ARG A 120 16.39 -14.56 -25.38
N PRO A 121 17.55 -13.95 -25.63
CA PRO A 121 18.74 -14.21 -24.82
C PRO A 121 18.45 -13.86 -23.35
N PRO A 122 19.05 -14.60 -22.39
CA PRO A 122 18.91 -14.32 -20.98
C PRO A 122 19.29 -12.87 -20.67
N GLU A 123 18.43 -12.18 -19.94
CA GLU A 123 18.69 -10.82 -19.47
C GLU A 123 19.59 -10.92 -18.24
N GLU A 124 20.65 -10.11 -18.22
CA GLU A 124 21.51 -10.01 -17.04
C GLU A 124 20.69 -9.46 -15.86
N PRO A 125 20.94 -9.93 -14.62
CA PRO A 125 20.20 -9.46 -13.47
C PRO A 125 20.44 -7.97 -13.29
N ASP A 126 19.38 -7.24 -12.91
CA ASP A 126 19.48 -5.80 -12.69
C ASP A 126 20.50 -5.46 -11.59
N TRP A 127 20.66 -6.35 -10.59
CA TRP A 127 21.61 -6.17 -9.48
C TRP A 127 22.43 -7.42 -9.17
N ASN A 128 23.68 -7.19 -8.75
CA ASN A 128 24.54 -8.21 -8.17
C ASN A 128 24.34 -8.31 -6.64
N ASN A 129 24.62 -9.47 -6.04
CA ASN A 129 24.48 -9.72 -4.58
C ASN A 129 25.18 -8.66 -3.71
N THR A 130 26.25 -8.05 -4.22
CA THR A 130 27.02 -7.01 -3.52
C THR A 130 26.35 -5.63 -3.58
N GLU A 131 25.70 -5.29 -4.68
CA GLU A 131 25.00 -4.01 -4.88
C GLU A 131 23.69 -3.98 -4.07
N VAL A 132 22.95 -5.09 -4.09
CA VAL A 132 21.69 -5.28 -3.35
C VAL A 132 21.79 -4.92 -1.86
N CYS A 133 22.95 -5.19 -1.26
CA CYS A 133 23.18 -5.09 0.19
C CYS A 133 23.89 -3.80 0.61
N ASN A 134 24.64 -3.14 -0.28
CA ASN A 134 25.52 -2.04 0.08
C ASN A 134 25.09 -0.68 -0.50
N GLU A 135 24.19 -0.67 -1.48
CA GLU A 135 23.68 0.57 -2.08
C GLU A 135 22.33 0.96 -1.49
N TRP A 136 22.15 2.27 -1.30
CA TRP A 136 20.88 2.82 -0.84
C TRP A 136 19.90 2.89 -2.00
N LEU A 137 18.68 2.38 -1.77
CA LEU A 137 17.60 2.42 -2.76
C LEU A 137 17.21 3.85 -3.16
N ASP A 138 17.51 4.81 -2.28
CA ASP A 138 17.23 6.23 -2.45
C ASP A 138 18.01 6.88 -3.60
N GLU A 139 19.12 6.26 -4.04
CA GLU A 139 19.92 6.72 -5.18
C GLU A 139 19.26 6.40 -6.54
N TYR A 140 18.24 5.55 -6.54
CA TYR A 140 17.52 5.12 -7.74
C TYR A 140 16.20 5.89 -7.93
N PRO A 141 15.77 6.12 -9.18
CA PRO A 141 14.51 6.80 -9.45
C PRO A 141 13.33 5.97 -8.93
N TYR A 142 12.59 6.55 -7.98
CA TYR A 142 11.39 5.93 -7.43
C TYR A 142 10.14 6.55 -8.05
N ILE A 143 9.30 5.70 -8.68
CA ILE A 143 8.14 6.14 -9.46
C ILE A 143 7.20 7.03 -8.64
N LEU A 144 6.99 6.73 -7.36
CA LEU A 144 6.06 7.51 -6.53
C LEU A 144 6.59 8.92 -6.22
N GLU A 145 7.92 9.08 -6.09
CA GLU A 145 8.55 10.40 -5.95
C GLU A 145 8.40 11.22 -7.24
N GLU A 146 8.44 10.59 -8.41
CA GLU A 146 8.15 11.29 -9.66
C GLU A 146 6.69 11.78 -9.75
N TYR A 147 5.73 10.97 -9.30
CA TYR A 147 4.32 11.37 -9.23
C TYR A 147 4.11 12.51 -8.22
N LYS A 148 4.76 12.45 -7.05
CA LYS A 148 4.75 13.52 -6.05
C LYS A 148 5.30 14.84 -6.60
N LYS A 149 6.42 14.81 -7.32
CA LYS A 149 6.97 15.98 -8.04
C LYS A 149 6.03 16.55 -9.10
N LYS A 150 5.17 15.70 -9.69
CA LYS A 150 4.12 16.12 -10.66
C LYS A 150 2.85 16.63 -10.00
N GLY A 151 2.81 16.75 -8.67
CA GLY A 151 1.69 17.30 -7.91
C GLY A 151 0.65 16.27 -7.47
N TYR A 152 0.92 14.97 -7.60
CA TYR A 152 0.05 13.94 -7.03
C TYR A 152 0.27 13.84 -5.52
N LYS A 153 -0.83 13.66 -4.79
CA LYS A 153 -0.77 13.18 -3.41
C LYS A 153 -0.54 11.68 -3.44
N VAL A 154 0.52 11.22 -2.78
CA VAL A 154 0.90 9.81 -2.72
C VAL A 154 0.74 9.33 -1.28
N CYS A 155 0.03 8.22 -1.10
CA CYS A 155 -0.08 7.51 0.16
C CYS A 155 0.32 6.05 -0.06
N ILE A 156 1.19 5.52 0.81
CA ILE A 156 1.65 4.13 0.77
C ILE A 156 1.22 3.47 2.08
N PHE A 157 0.56 2.33 1.96
CA PHE A 157 0.14 1.52 3.11
C PHE A 157 0.88 0.18 3.07
N LYS A 158 1.69 -0.09 4.09
CA LYS A 158 2.33 -1.38 4.31
C LYS A 158 1.58 -2.10 5.43
N HIS A 159 1.26 -3.37 5.23
CA HIS A 159 0.37 -4.18 6.09
C HIS A 159 -1.08 -3.70 6.14
N VAL A 160 -1.82 -3.89 5.04
CA VAL A 160 -3.29 -3.92 5.09
C VAL A 160 -3.71 -5.30 5.59
N GLN A 161 -3.90 -5.44 6.90
CA GLN A 161 -4.60 -6.60 7.43
C GLN A 161 -6.08 -6.46 7.07
N LEU A 162 -6.47 -7.09 5.96
CA LEU A 162 -7.88 -7.26 5.59
C LEU A 162 -8.54 -8.15 6.65
N PHE A 163 -9.09 -7.53 7.69
CA PHE A 163 -10.05 -8.21 8.56
C PHE A 163 -11.32 -8.48 7.74
N CYS A 164 -11.48 -9.73 7.31
CA CYS A 164 -12.80 -10.24 6.94
C CYS A 164 -13.62 -10.34 8.23
N ILE A 165 -14.47 -9.35 8.49
CA ILE A 165 -15.54 -9.49 9.46
C ILE A 165 -16.67 -10.24 8.75
N SER A 166 -16.89 -11.48 9.17
CA SER A 166 -18.07 -12.29 8.83
C SER A 166 -19.27 -11.90 9.66
#